data_AF-W0IWR9-F1
#
_entry.id   AF-W0IWR9-F1
#
_cell.length_a   1.000
_cell.length_b   1.000
_cell.length_c   1.000
_cell.angle_alpha   90.00
_cell.angle_beta   90.00
_cell.angle_gamma   90.00
#
_symmetry.space_group_name_H-M   'P 1'
#
loop_
_entity.id
_entity.type
_entity.pdbx_description
1 polymer ?
#
loop_
_entity_poly.entity_id
_entity_poly.type
_entity_poly.pdbx_seq_one_letter_code
_entity_poly.pdbx_strand_id
1 'polypeptide(L)'
;MKTKLALLSLVTGLAMALVAPLAPAQTSDGAKPKKPAASSTRADPVQKRLDQFVSTYQPDAAQQAKVKTILTDEAAAIKALDADLDKAERKKQVDALRKETNAKIVALLTPAQLEIREQRRVADDNKKRLVQFTKDYQLDTAQQAKVKAILDEQAAARKTIDADDSLDKAARTKKVRALNNEANKKITALLTPEQLEIQKKLREEAAARNKK
;
A
#
# COMPACT_ATOMS: atom_id res chain seq x y z
N MET A 1 -4.95 27.81 28.81
CA MET A 1 -4.86 26.33 28.79
C MET A 1 -3.46 25.97 28.32
N LYS A 2 -2.64 25.39 29.21
CA LYS A 2 -1.21 25.09 28.94
C LYS A 2 -1.12 23.66 28.41
N THR A 3 -0.88 23.48 27.11
CA THR A 3 -0.63 22.17 26.49
C THR A 3 0.83 21.79 26.73
N LYS A 4 1.05 20.77 27.56
CA LYS A 4 2.36 20.13 27.72
C LYS A 4 2.51 19.11 26.58
N LEU A 5 3.38 19.40 25.61
CA LEU A 5 3.93 18.37 24.73
C LEU A 5 4.95 17.56 25.55
N ALA A 6 4.64 16.29 25.81
CA ALA A 6 5.62 15.34 26.31
C ALA A 6 6.31 14.67 25.11
N LEU A 7 7.57 15.05 24.88
CA LEU A 7 8.53 14.24 24.12
C LEU A 7 8.74 12.93 24.88
N LEU A 8 8.36 11.79 24.30
CA LEU A 8 8.74 10.49 24.83
C LEU A 8 10.04 10.04 24.14
N SER A 9 11.16 10.29 24.80
CA SER A 9 12.46 9.71 24.45
C SER A 9 12.46 8.22 24.80
N LEU A 10 12.49 7.34 23.80
CA LEU A 10 12.60 5.90 24.02
C LEU A 10 14.07 5.53 24.27
N VAL A 11 14.39 5.23 25.53
CA VAL A 11 15.69 4.69 25.96
C VAL A 11 15.74 3.20 25.64
N THR A 12 16.70 2.79 24.82
CA THR A 12 16.95 1.40 24.45
C THR A 12 17.72 0.69 25.57
N GLY A 13 17.00 -0.01 26.45
CA GLY A 13 17.58 -0.89 27.47
C GLY A 13 17.54 -2.35 27.03
N LEU A 14 18.69 -2.87 26.61
CA LEU A 14 18.92 -4.28 26.28
C LEU A 14 19.14 -5.08 27.57
N ALA A 15 18.22 -5.98 27.93
CA ALA A 15 18.44 -6.97 28.97
C ALA A 15 18.28 -8.37 28.37
N MET A 16 19.41 -9.05 28.15
CA MET A 16 19.45 -10.50 27.90
C MET A 16 19.28 -11.24 29.22
N ALA A 17 18.30 -12.14 29.30
CA ALA A 17 18.25 -13.18 30.32
C ALA A 17 18.21 -14.55 29.65
N LEU A 18 19.33 -15.26 29.78
CA LEU A 18 19.52 -16.68 29.50
C LEU A 18 18.84 -17.49 30.61
N VAL A 19 17.91 -18.40 30.29
CA VAL A 19 17.74 -19.69 30.99
C VAL A 19 17.13 -20.70 30.01
N ALA A 20 17.78 -21.86 29.88
CA ALA A 20 17.27 -23.10 29.28
C ALA A 20 17.36 -24.22 30.34
N PRO A 21 17.01 -25.49 30.04
CA PRO A 21 15.65 -26.05 29.92
C PRO A 21 15.42 -27.19 30.94
N LEU A 22 14.20 -27.72 31.11
CA LEU A 22 14.00 -29.10 31.58
C LEU A 22 12.65 -29.66 31.07
N ALA A 23 12.68 -30.90 30.59
CA ALA A 23 11.57 -31.65 29.98
C ALA A 23 10.85 -32.55 31.03
N PRO A 24 10.09 -33.59 30.63
CA PRO A 24 8.62 -33.60 30.55
C PRO A 24 7.95 -34.51 31.61
N ALA A 25 6.63 -34.39 31.79
CA ALA A 25 5.85 -35.42 32.48
C ALA A 25 4.48 -35.60 31.80
N GLN A 26 4.25 -36.81 31.28
CA GLN A 26 2.95 -37.32 30.88
C GLN A 26 2.18 -37.76 32.13
N THR A 27 0.90 -37.40 32.22
CA THR A 27 -0.11 -38.22 32.90
C THR A 27 -1.37 -38.23 32.04
N SER A 28 -1.72 -39.44 31.60
CA SER A 28 -2.98 -39.81 30.97
C SER A 28 -4.09 -39.85 32.02
N ASP A 29 -5.22 -39.21 31.75
CA ASP A 29 -6.49 -39.72 32.27
C ASP A 29 -7.67 -39.35 31.36
N GLY A 30 -8.56 -40.32 31.18
CA GLY A 30 -9.58 -40.35 30.14
C GLY A 30 -10.72 -39.34 30.36
N ALA A 31 -10.85 -38.41 29.42
CA ALA A 31 -12.08 -37.65 29.21
C ALA A 31 -12.43 -37.66 27.71
N LYS A 32 -13.69 -38.02 27.43
CA LYS A 32 -14.32 -38.11 26.09
C LYS A 32 -13.87 -36.97 25.16
N PRO A 33 -13.61 -37.21 23.86
CA PRO A 33 -13.13 -36.18 22.96
C PRO A 33 -14.25 -35.14 22.74
N LYS A 34 -14.20 -34.04 23.49
CA LYS A 34 -14.81 -32.79 23.03
C LYS A 34 -14.10 -32.44 21.74
N LYS A 35 -14.84 -32.53 20.63
CA LYS A 35 -14.49 -31.96 19.33
C LYS A 35 -13.74 -30.65 19.59
N PRO A 36 -12.46 -30.50 19.19
CA PRO A 36 -11.76 -29.25 19.42
C PRO A 36 -12.62 -28.16 18.78
N ALA A 37 -13.08 -27.23 19.61
CA ALA A 37 -13.55 -25.95 19.10
C ALA A 37 -12.46 -25.51 18.14
N ALA A 38 -12.82 -25.33 16.87
CA ALA A 38 -11.91 -24.81 15.88
C ALA A 38 -11.43 -23.45 16.40
N SER A 39 -10.31 -23.45 17.13
CA SER A 39 -9.51 -22.27 17.32
C SER A 39 -9.08 -21.94 15.90
N SER A 40 -9.84 -21.08 15.24
CA SER A 40 -9.26 -20.26 14.19
C SER A 40 -8.16 -19.49 14.91
N THR A 41 -6.96 -20.07 14.92
CA THR A 41 -5.75 -19.41 15.35
C THR A 41 -5.63 -18.27 14.35
N ARG A 42 -6.20 -17.11 14.67
CA ARG A 42 -6.07 -15.91 13.85
C ARG A 42 -4.56 -15.76 13.69
N ALA A 43 -4.07 -15.97 12.47
CA ALA A 43 -2.66 -15.84 12.16
C ALA A 43 -2.17 -14.52 12.77
N ASP A 44 -1.06 -14.59 13.50
CA ASP A 44 -0.44 -13.44 14.13
C ASP A 44 -0.36 -12.27 13.12
N PRO A 45 -0.97 -11.10 13.41
CA PRO A 45 -0.95 -9.95 12.50
C PRO A 45 0.47 -9.53 12.07
N VAL A 46 1.47 -9.73 12.92
CA VAL A 46 2.88 -9.49 12.58
C VAL A 46 3.35 -10.50 11.54
N GLN A 47 3.13 -11.80 11.80
CA GLN A 47 3.52 -12.87 10.87
C GLN A 47 2.86 -12.71 9.51
N LYS A 48 1.56 -12.38 9.45
CA LYS A 48 0.86 -12.15 8.18
C LYS A 48 1.49 -11.02 7.35
N ARG A 49 1.92 -9.94 7.99
CA ARG A 49 2.59 -8.82 7.30
C ARG A 49 4.00 -9.19 6.87
N LEU A 50 4.71 -9.98 7.67
CA LEU A 50 6.01 -10.51 7.31
C LEU A 50 5.89 -11.45 6.11
N ASP A 51 4.92 -12.37 6.10
CA ASP A 51 4.67 -13.29 4.98
C ASP A 51 4.36 -12.52 3.69
N GLN A 52 3.54 -11.46 3.79
CA GLN A 52 3.27 -10.58 2.65
C GLN A 52 4.54 -9.87 2.16
N PHE A 53 5.37 -9.38 3.08
CA PHE A 53 6.65 -8.77 2.74
C PHE A 53 7.58 -9.78 2.06
N VAL A 54 7.68 -10.99 2.59
CA VAL A 54 8.50 -12.09 2.04
C VAL A 54 8.03 -12.48 0.65
N SER A 55 6.72 -12.70 0.47
CA SER A 55 6.12 -13.02 -0.81
C SER A 55 6.31 -11.93 -1.86
N THR A 56 6.39 -10.66 -1.45
CA THR A 56 6.53 -9.54 -2.38
C THR A 56 7.98 -9.28 -2.77
N TYR A 57 8.90 -9.30 -1.80
CA TYR A 57 10.26 -8.76 -1.97
C TYR A 57 11.36 -9.81 -1.92
N GLN A 58 11.05 -11.07 -1.60
CA GLN A 58 12.01 -12.16 -1.45
C GLN A 58 13.27 -11.76 -0.64
N PRO A 59 13.09 -11.15 0.55
CA PRO A 59 14.18 -10.68 1.40
C PRO A 59 15.05 -11.83 1.91
N ASP A 60 16.33 -11.55 2.16
CA ASP A 60 17.23 -12.48 2.85
C ASP A 60 16.88 -12.62 4.36
N ALA A 61 17.49 -13.59 5.04
CA ALA A 61 17.21 -13.86 6.44
C ALA A 61 17.50 -12.67 7.38
N ALA A 62 18.55 -11.89 7.10
CA ALA A 62 18.90 -10.74 7.92
C ALA A 62 17.89 -9.59 7.74
N GLN A 63 17.46 -9.34 6.50
CA GLN A 63 16.43 -8.37 6.17
C GLN A 63 15.07 -8.77 6.75
N GLN A 64 14.69 -10.06 6.68
CA GLN A 64 13.49 -10.60 7.32
C GLN A 64 13.49 -10.38 8.83
N ALA A 65 14.61 -10.66 9.51
CA ALA A 65 14.75 -10.44 10.94
C ALA A 65 14.54 -8.96 11.31
N LYS A 66 15.19 -8.03 10.58
CA LYS A 66 15.02 -6.58 10.79
C LYS A 66 13.56 -6.13 10.59
N VAL A 67 12.91 -6.61 9.53
CA VAL A 67 11.51 -6.26 9.25
C VAL A 67 10.58 -6.85 10.31
N LYS A 68 10.82 -8.07 10.77
CA LYS A 68 10.05 -8.68 11.85
C LYS A 68 10.13 -7.83 13.12
N THR A 69 11.32 -7.39 13.52
CA THR A 69 11.50 -6.49 14.67
C THR A 69 10.69 -5.20 14.49
N ILE A 70 10.81 -4.53 13.35
CA ILE A 70 10.04 -3.29 13.06
C ILE A 70 8.53 -3.52 13.18
N LEU A 71 8.02 -4.65 12.67
CA LEU A 71 6.59 -4.98 12.73
C LEU A 71 6.13 -5.34 14.15
N THR A 72 6.98 -6.00 14.93
CA THR A 72 6.71 -6.30 16.36
C THR A 72 6.66 -5.00 17.17
N ASP A 73 7.59 -4.07 16.94
CA ASP A 73 7.61 -2.77 17.61
C ASP A 73 6.36 -1.95 17.25
N GLU A 74 5.93 -1.95 15.99
CA GLU A 74 4.68 -1.31 15.58
C GLU A 74 3.47 -1.94 16.30
N ALA A 75 3.40 -3.26 16.39
CA ALA A 75 2.30 -3.94 17.06
C ALA A 75 2.24 -3.59 18.56
N ALA A 76 3.40 -3.51 19.22
CA ALA A 76 3.50 -3.06 20.60
C ALA A 76 3.05 -1.60 20.75
N ALA A 77 3.48 -0.69 19.86
CA ALA A 77 3.07 0.71 19.86
C ALA A 77 1.56 0.88 19.64
N ILE A 78 0.97 0.13 18.71
CA ILE A 78 -0.49 0.14 18.46
C ILE A 78 -1.27 -0.39 19.67
N LYS A 79 -0.73 -1.40 20.36
CA LYS A 79 -1.34 -1.95 21.58
C LYS A 79 -1.26 -0.97 22.75
N ALA A 80 -0.20 -0.16 22.81
CA ALA A 80 0.02 0.85 23.84
C ALA A 80 -0.79 2.14 23.61
N LEU A 81 -1.46 2.30 22.46
CA LEU A 81 -2.36 3.43 22.24
C LEU A 81 -3.48 3.41 23.28
N ASP A 82 -3.78 4.58 23.84
CA ASP A 82 -4.80 4.77 24.86
C ASP A 82 -6.15 4.21 24.40
N ALA A 83 -6.76 3.43 25.29
CA ALA A 83 -8.03 2.75 25.05
C ALA A 83 -9.21 3.74 25.03
N ASP A 84 -9.04 4.90 25.68
CA ASP A 84 -10.07 5.94 25.77
C ASP A 84 -10.06 6.91 24.58
N LEU A 85 -9.12 6.73 23.63
CA LEU A 85 -9.12 7.49 22.39
C LEU A 85 -10.40 7.21 21.61
N ASP A 86 -11.02 8.28 21.11
CA ASP A 86 -12.08 8.14 20.13
C ASP A 86 -11.56 7.40 18.88
N LYS A 87 -12.47 6.74 18.17
CA LYS A 87 -12.13 5.89 17.04
C LYS A 87 -11.39 6.64 15.93
N ALA A 88 -11.71 7.91 15.69
CA ALA A 88 -11.10 8.70 14.62
C ALA A 88 -9.66 9.09 14.99
N GLU A 89 -9.44 9.56 16.22
CA GLU A 89 -8.10 9.90 16.71
C GLU A 89 -7.23 8.65 16.82
N ARG A 90 -7.77 7.54 17.34
CA ARG A 90 -7.07 6.26 17.35
C ARG A 90 -6.68 5.81 15.95
N LYS A 91 -7.58 5.95 14.96
CA LYS A 91 -7.26 5.62 13.56
C LYS A 91 -6.10 6.48 13.05
N LYS A 92 -6.14 7.79 13.29
CA LYS A 92 -5.10 8.73 12.86
C LYS A 92 -3.73 8.38 13.46
N GLN A 93 -3.68 8.04 14.75
CA GLN A 93 -2.45 7.62 15.40
C GLN A 93 -1.92 6.29 14.85
N VAL A 94 -2.79 5.30 14.63
CA VAL A 94 -2.42 4.04 13.96
C VAL A 94 -1.89 4.29 12.55
N ASP A 95 -2.53 5.17 11.77
CA ASP A 95 -2.07 5.51 10.42
C ASP A 95 -0.69 6.18 10.43
N ALA A 96 -0.44 7.06 11.40
CA ALA A 96 0.87 7.69 11.60
C ALA A 96 1.96 6.65 11.93
N LEU A 97 1.69 5.75 12.88
CA LEU A 97 2.60 4.64 13.22
C LEU A 97 2.89 3.77 12.00
N ARG A 98 1.86 3.38 11.25
CA ARG A 98 2.02 2.58 10.01
C ARG A 98 2.83 3.29 8.95
N LYS A 99 2.65 4.61 8.80
CA LYS A 99 3.42 5.43 7.86
C LYS A 99 4.90 5.45 8.24
N GLU A 100 5.21 5.64 9.52
CA GLU A 100 6.57 5.62 10.03
C GLU A 100 7.21 4.24 9.86
N THR A 101 6.51 3.16 10.27
CA THR A 101 6.97 1.79 10.08
C THR A 101 7.23 1.49 8.61
N ASN A 102 6.33 1.88 7.71
CA ASN A 102 6.54 1.67 6.29
C ASN A 102 7.78 2.43 5.78
N ALA A 103 8.08 3.63 6.29
CA ALA A 103 9.31 4.34 5.93
C ALA A 103 10.57 3.57 6.37
N LYS A 104 10.57 3.02 7.60
CA LYS A 104 11.67 2.16 8.10
C LYS A 104 11.85 0.91 7.24
N ILE A 105 10.76 0.24 6.86
CA ILE A 105 10.81 -0.95 5.98
C ILE A 105 11.36 -0.57 4.60
N VAL A 106 10.90 0.54 4.02
CA VAL A 106 11.37 1.01 2.70
C VAL A 106 12.86 1.32 2.71
N ALA A 107 13.40 1.88 3.80
CA ALA A 107 14.83 2.15 3.94
C ALA A 107 15.69 0.87 3.98
N LEU A 108 15.09 -0.30 4.23
CA LEU A 108 15.78 -1.59 4.19
C LEU A 108 15.73 -2.25 2.80
N LEU A 109 15.00 -1.70 1.83
CA LEU A 109 14.85 -2.31 0.52
C LEU A 109 16.08 -2.08 -0.36
N THR A 110 16.45 -3.10 -1.13
CA THR A 110 17.48 -2.98 -2.18
C THR A 110 16.94 -2.19 -3.37
N PRO A 111 17.81 -1.66 -4.27
CA PRO A 111 17.37 -1.00 -5.50
C PRO A 111 16.42 -1.87 -6.35
N ALA A 112 16.68 -3.17 -6.45
CA ALA A 112 15.81 -4.11 -7.16
C ALA A 112 14.43 -4.25 -6.49
N GLN A 113 14.38 -4.31 -5.16
CA GLN A 113 13.11 -4.37 -4.43
C GLN A 113 12.34 -3.06 -4.48
N LEU A 114 13.03 -1.91 -4.54
CA LEU A 114 12.41 -0.59 -4.77
C LEU A 114 11.75 -0.51 -6.15
N GLU A 115 12.36 -1.09 -7.18
CA GLU A 115 11.77 -1.20 -8.51
C GLU A 115 10.50 -2.07 -8.48
N ILE A 116 10.50 -3.21 -7.78
CA ILE A 116 9.29 -4.03 -7.57
C ILE A 116 8.19 -3.22 -6.89
N ARG A 117 8.55 -2.43 -5.86
CA ARG A 117 7.60 -1.57 -5.15
C ARG A 117 6.99 -0.51 -6.08
N GLU A 118 7.80 0.11 -6.94
CA GLU A 118 7.34 1.13 -7.87
C GLU A 118 6.44 0.53 -8.96
N GLN A 119 6.80 -0.61 -9.53
CA GLN A 119 5.96 -1.33 -10.50
C GLN A 119 4.59 -1.68 -9.91
N ARG A 120 4.56 -2.15 -8.66
CA ARG A 120 3.30 -2.41 -7.96
C ARG A 120 2.49 -1.14 -7.72
N ARG A 121 3.13 -0.05 -7.32
CA ARG A 121 2.46 1.25 -7.13
C ARG A 121 1.81 1.71 -8.43
N VAL A 122 2.55 1.65 -9.54
CA VAL A 122 2.05 1.99 -10.88
C VAL A 122 0.88 1.09 -11.27
N ALA A 123 0.97 -0.21 -11.06
CA ALA A 123 -0.11 -1.15 -11.36
C ALA A 123 -1.38 -0.87 -10.51
N ASP A 124 -1.21 -0.58 -9.22
CA ASP A 124 -2.33 -0.24 -8.33
C ASP A 124 -2.98 1.08 -8.74
N ASP A 125 -2.20 2.09 -9.14
CA ASP A 125 -2.72 3.36 -9.63
C ASP A 125 -3.43 3.21 -10.98
N ASN A 126 -2.91 2.40 -11.89
CA ASN A 126 -3.58 2.04 -13.14
C ASN A 126 -4.90 1.30 -12.88
N LYS A 127 -4.93 0.39 -11.91
CA LYS A 127 -6.16 -0.30 -11.49
C LYS A 127 -7.21 0.68 -10.97
N LYS A 128 -6.82 1.64 -10.12
CA LYS A 128 -7.74 2.69 -9.64
C LYS A 128 -8.28 3.54 -10.79
N ARG A 129 -7.41 3.94 -11.73
CA ARG A 129 -7.81 4.70 -12.93
C ARG A 129 -8.79 3.92 -13.78
N LEU A 130 -8.54 2.63 -13.99
CA LEU A 130 -9.46 1.74 -14.72
C LEU A 130 -10.82 1.66 -14.02
N VAL A 131 -10.85 1.43 -12.71
CA VAL A 131 -12.11 1.41 -11.94
C VAL A 131 -12.88 2.72 -12.08
N GLN A 132 -12.18 3.85 -12.05
CA GLN A 132 -12.80 5.16 -12.25
C GLN A 132 -13.36 5.31 -13.66
N PHE A 133 -12.62 4.93 -14.70
CA PHE A 133 -13.12 4.94 -16.08
C PHE A 133 -14.32 4.03 -16.28
N THR A 134 -14.30 2.82 -15.72
CA THR A 134 -15.44 1.90 -15.74
C THR A 134 -16.66 2.51 -15.07
N LYS A 135 -16.48 3.19 -13.94
CA LYS A 135 -17.58 3.86 -13.24
C LYS A 135 -18.14 5.02 -14.04
N ASP A 136 -17.28 5.87 -14.58
CA ASP A 136 -17.67 7.11 -15.25
C ASP A 136 -18.34 6.86 -16.60
N TYR A 137 -17.85 5.86 -17.35
CA TYR A 137 -18.31 5.58 -18.72
C TYR A 137 -19.03 4.24 -18.85
N GLN A 138 -19.23 3.49 -17.76
CA GLN A 138 -19.87 2.17 -17.79
C GLN A 138 -19.20 1.24 -18.81
N LEU A 139 -17.87 1.16 -18.76
CA LEU A 139 -17.09 0.38 -19.72
C LEU A 139 -17.40 -1.11 -19.63
N ASP A 140 -17.60 -1.76 -20.77
CA ASP A 140 -17.71 -3.22 -20.85
C ASP A 140 -16.34 -3.92 -20.64
N THR A 141 -16.34 -5.25 -20.52
CA THR A 141 -15.11 -6.04 -20.29
C THR A 141 -14.07 -5.88 -21.39
N ALA A 142 -14.48 -5.75 -22.66
CA ALA A 142 -13.57 -5.60 -23.78
C ALA A 142 -12.95 -4.19 -23.82
N GLN A 143 -13.75 -3.15 -23.55
CA GLN A 143 -13.29 -1.79 -23.38
C GLN A 143 -12.34 -1.68 -22.19
N GLN A 144 -12.66 -2.30 -21.05
CA GLN A 144 -11.79 -2.33 -19.87
C GLN A 144 -10.42 -2.93 -20.17
N ALA A 145 -10.36 -4.05 -20.90
CA ALA A 145 -9.10 -4.67 -21.29
C ALA A 145 -8.24 -3.74 -22.17
N LYS A 146 -8.86 -3.07 -23.15
CA LYS A 146 -8.16 -2.11 -24.03
C LYS A 146 -7.70 -0.87 -23.27
N VAL A 147 -8.54 -0.33 -22.38
CA VAL A 147 -8.16 0.81 -21.53
C VAL A 147 -7.01 0.44 -20.61
N LYS A 148 -7.03 -0.76 -19.99
CA LYS A 148 -5.92 -1.25 -19.18
C LYS A 148 -4.61 -1.26 -19.97
N ALA A 149 -4.62 -1.79 -21.19
CA ALA A 149 -3.44 -1.83 -22.05
C ALA A 149 -2.90 -0.42 -22.36
N ILE A 150 -3.78 0.55 -22.65
CA ILE A 150 -3.39 1.95 -22.87
C ILE A 150 -2.76 2.56 -21.61
N LEU A 151 -3.30 2.26 -20.42
CA LEU A 151 -2.75 2.75 -19.16
C LEU A 151 -1.37 2.16 -18.84
N ASP A 152 -1.15 0.89 -19.16
CA ASP A 152 0.13 0.21 -18.98
C ASP A 152 1.18 0.74 -19.98
N GLU A 153 0.81 0.94 -21.25
CA GLU A 153 1.64 1.59 -22.27
C GLU A 153 2.03 3.02 -21.83
N GLN A 154 1.06 3.79 -21.36
CA GLN A 154 1.27 5.14 -20.85
C GLN A 154 2.26 5.15 -19.67
N ALA A 155 2.13 4.20 -18.74
CA ALA A 155 3.02 4.11 -17.59
C ALA A 155 4.47 3.77 -18.00
N ALA A 156 4.65 2.85 -18.95
CA ALA A 156 5.96 2.51 -19.49
C ALA A 156 6.63 3.71 -20.18
N ALA A 157 5.89 4.41 -21.06
CA ALA A 157 6.40 5.62 -21.71
C ALA A 157 6.72 6.74 -20.70
N ARG A 158 5.92 6.86 -19.64
CA ARG A 158 6.15 7.83 -18.58
C ARG A 158 7.46 7.53 -17.84
N LYS A 159 7.75 6.27 -17.54
CA LYS A 159 9.01 5.86 -16.91
C LYS A 159 10.22 6.32 -17.71
N THR A 160 10.19 6.17 -19.05
CA THR A 160 11.25 6.65 -19.93
C THR A 160 11.43 8.16 -19.88
N ILE A 161 10.34 8.93 -19.84
CA ILE A 161 10.40 10.40 -19.70
C ILE A 161 10.96 10.79 -18.33
N ASP A 162 10.61 10.06 -17.27
CA ASP A 162 11.07 10.35 -15.91
C ASP A 162 12.56 9.98 -15.72
N ALA A 163 13.07 8.99 -16.45
CA ALA A 163 14.49 8.59 -16.44
C ALA A 163 15.39 9.43 -17.36
N ASP A 164 14.84 10.32 -18.19
CA ASP A 164 15.61 11.15 -19.12
C ASP A 164 16.16 12.40 -18.39
N ASP A 165 17.41 12.32 -17.93
CA ASP A 165 18.10 13.39 -17.20
C ASP A 165 18.46 14.59 -18.08
N SER A 166 18.36 14.47 -19.41
CA SER A 166 18.60 15.58 -20.34
C SER A 166 17.45 16.60 -20.36
N LEU A 167 16.27 16.23 -19.82
CA LEU A 167 15.09 17.07 -19.83
C LEU A 167 15.01 17.97 -18.60
N ASP A 168 14.97 19.27 -18.87
CA ASP A 168 14.49 20.24 -17.88
C ASP A 168 13.02 19.99 -17.51
N LYS A 169 12.58 20.65 -16.43
CA LYS A 169 11.23 20.50 -15.89
C LYS A 169 10.13 20.89 -16.89
N ALA A 170 10.35 21.92 -17.71
CA ALA A 170 9.36 22.42 -18.67
C ALA A 170 9.21 21.45 -19.85
N ALA A 171 10.33 20.98 -20.41
CA ALA A 171 10.40 19.97 -21.45
C ALA A 171 9.77 18.65 -21.00
N ARG A 172 10.10 18.20 -19.78
CA ARG A 172 9.50 17.02 -19.16
C ARG A 172 7.99 17.15 -19.04
N THR A 173 7.51 18.27 -18.49
CA THR A 173 6.07 18.55 -18.36
C THR A 173 5.37 18.54 -19.72
N LYS A 174 6.00 19.12 -20.76
CA LYS A 174 5.46 19.10 -22.13
C LYS A 174 5.35 17.68 -22.69
N LYS A 175 6.39 16.85 -22.54
CA LYS A 175 6.37 15.44 -22.97
C LYS A 175 5.30 14.64 -22.22
N VAL A 176 5.21 14.79 -20.90
CA VAL A 176 4.16 14.12 -20.08
C VAL A 176 2.76 14.55 -20.51
N ARG A 177 2.54 15.85 -20.77
CA ARG A 177 1.23 16.34 -21.25
C ARG A 177 0.88 15.74 -22.61
N ALA A 178 1.83 15.66 -23.54
CA ALA A 178 1.62 15.04 -24.84
C ALA A 178 1.23 13.56 -24.70
N LEU A 179 1.98 12.81 -23.86
CA LEU A 179 1.69 11.41 -23.55
C LEU A 179 0.28 11.23 -22.96
N ASN A 180 -0.12 12.08 -22.01
CA ASN A 180 -1.45 12.03 -21.42
C ASN A 180 -2.56 12.33 -22.46
N ASN A 181 -2.33 13.29 -23.35
CA ASN A 181 -3.27 13.62 -24.41
C ASN A 181 -3.43 12.47 -25.41
N GLU A 182 -2.34 11.81 -25.77
CA GLU A 182 -2.37 10.64 -26.66
C GLU A 182 -3.15 9.48 -26.03
N ALA A 183 -2.86 9.13 -24.78
CA ALA A 183 -3.59 8.11 -24.05
C ALA A 183 -5.10 8.44 -23.97
N ASN A 184 -5.44 9.70 -23.68
CA ASN A 184 -6.84 10.15 -23.65
C ASN A 184 -7.53 10.06 -25.02
N LYS A 185 -6.83 10.33 -26.12
CA LYS A 185 -7.36 10.14 -27.48
C LYS A 185 -7.63 8.66 -27.76
N LYS A 186 -6.67 7.79 -27.45
CA LYS A 186 -6.82 6.33 -27.58
C LYS A 186 -8.02 5.82 -26.77
N ILE A 187 -8.19 6.27 -25.53
CA ILE A 187 -9.34 5.90 -24.69
C ILE A 187 -10.66 6.45 -25.27
N THR A 188 -10.69 7.70 -25.70
CA THR A 188 -11.91 8.33 -26.26
C THR A 188 -12.37 7.61 -27.53
N ALA A 189 -11.44 7.13 -28.37
CA ALA A 189 -11.75 6.36 -29.56
C ALA A 189 -12.38 4.97 -29.27
N LEU A 190 -12.32 4.49 -28.03
CA LEU A 190 -12.96 3.23 -27.61
C LEU A 190 -14.39 3.43 -27.10
N LEU A 191 -14.81 4.67 -26.86
CA LEU A 191 -16.12 4.98 -26.29
C LEU A 191 -17.22 4.93 -27.37
N THR A 192 -18.40 4.47 -26.98
CA THR A 192 -19.60 4.56 -27.82
C THR A 192 -20.11 6.01 -27.89
N PRO A 193 -20.97 6.36 -28.87
CA PRO A 193 -21.58 7.69 -28.92
C PRO A 193 -22.26 8.12 -27.61
N GLU A 194 -22.97 7.20 -26.94
CA GLU A 194 -23.61 7.47 -25.65
C GLU A 194 -22.58 7.76 -24.54
N GLN A 195 -21.48 7.00 -24.51
CA GLN A 195 -20.38 7.23 -23.56
C GLN A 195 -19.62 8.53 -23.84
N LEU A 196 -19.56 8.98 -25.10
CA LEU A 196 -18.97 10.27 -25.48
C LEU A 196 -19.79 11.45 -24.95
N GLU A 197 -21.13 11.35 -24.97
CA GLU A 197 -21.99 12.37 -24.35
C GLU A 197 -21.80 12.43 -22.83
N ILE A 198 -21.66 11.27 -22.16
CA ILE A 198 -21.31 11.22 -20.74
C ILE A 198 -19.96 11.92 -20.50
N GLN A 199 -18.96 11.61 -21.32
CA GLN A 199 -17.64 12.24 -21.24
C GLN A 199 -17.71 13.76 -21.40
N LYS A 200 -18.48 14.26 -22.38
CA LYS A 200 -18.67 15.69 -22.60
C LYS A 200 -19.28 16.36 -21.36
N LYS A 201 -20.36 15.80 -20.81
CA LYS A 201 -21.02 16.32 -19.61
C LYS A 201 -20.06 16.37 -18.42
N LEU A 202 -19.31 15.30 -18.16
CA LEU A 202 -18.33 15.27 -17.06
C LEU A 202 -17.22 16.33 -17.23
N ARG A 203 -16.77 16.58 -18.47
CA ARG A 203 -15.79 17.64 -18.76
C ARG A 203 -16.37 19.04 -18.52
N GLU A 204 -17.61 19.28 -18.93
CA GLU A 204 -18.31 20.54 -18.69
C GLU A 204 -18.51 20.80 -17.19
N GLU A 205 -18.91 19.79 -16.44
CA GLU A 205 -19.03 19.87 -14.97
C GLU A 205 -17.68 20.17 -14.30
N ALA A 206 -16.61 19.51 -14.72
CA ALA A 206 -15.27 19.76 -14.19
C ALA A 206 -14.78 21.18 -14.53
N ALA A 207 -15.03 21.65 -15.76
CA ALA A 207 -14.71 23.01 -16.17
C ALA A 207 -15.49 24.06 -15.36
N ALA A 208 -16.76 23.79 -15.04
CA ALA A 208 -17.58 24.67 -14.21
C ALA A 208 -17.08 24.74 -12.76
N ARG A 209 -16.61 23.62 -12.18
CA ARG A 209 -16.02 23.59 -10.84
C ARG A 209 -14.71 24.36 -10.75
N ASN A 210 -13.87 24.32 -11.79
CA ASN A 210 -12.57 25.00 -11.81
C ASN A 210 -12.68 26.51 -12.09
N LYS A 211 -13.86 27.01 -12.46
CA LYS A 211 -14.13 28.45 -12.67
C LYS A 211 -14.72 29.15 -11.43
N LYS A 212 -15.09 28.39 -10.40
CA LYS A 212 -15.53 28.90 -9.09
C LYS A 212 -14.33 29.00 -8.16
#